data_AF-A0A939WY71-F1
#
_entry.id   AF-A0A939WY71-F1
#
_cell.length_a   1.000
_cell.length_b   1.000
_cell.length_c   1.000
_cell.angle_alpha   90.00
_cell.angle_beta   90.00
_cell.angle_gamma   90.00
#
_symmetry.space_group_name_H-M   'P 1'
#
loop_
_entity.id
_entity.type
_entity.pdbx_description
1 polymer ?
#
loop_
_entity_poly.entity_id
_entity_poly.type
_entity_poly.pdbx_seq_one_letter_code
_entity_poly.pdbx_strand_id
1 'polypeptide(L)'
;MRKVCKLIIYTSLLIFASSFLFAQTSAKKYQITSVKYNIQGITRESVLDEGLNIDREKIFNNQEEFDEYLSWLRGNLDNNRIFKDTSVQVFYGTRDASTGITPVELLISTTETHNKIVVPYPRINSNTGTQIKVKLRDYNFMGSMQMFDLDFTYTYYTADKPKRHIIGLYTGFMIPFRVDDYNIYWNNSIDVSKTLKEGYKPYVALFSNASVNVPIDNKSSMNFSIDGTYTHETNKTQYATIGTSISYSRVLTENLSMGL
;
A
#
# COMPACT_ATOMS: atom_id res chain seq x y z
N MET A 1 47.29 -59.82 -1.19
CA MET A 1 46.60 -58.70 -1.88
C MET A 1 45.07 -58.74 -1.80
N ARG A 2 44.38 -59.86 -2.11
CA ARG A 2 42.89 -59.95 -2.06
C ARG A 2 42.22 -59.61 -0.73
N LYS A 3 42.88 -59.81 0.43
CA LYS A 3 42.33 -59.48 1.75
C LYS A 3 42.39 -57.97 2.08
N VAL A 4 43.40 -57.27 1.56
CA VAL A 4 43.59 -55.82 1.78
C VAL A 4 42.60 -55.01 0.93
N CYS A 5 42.30 -55.44 -0.31
CA CYS A 5 41.25 -54.82 -1.12
C CYS A 5 39.85 -54.94 -0.51
N LYS A 6 39.50 -56.09 0.12
CA LYS A 6 38.19 -56.24 0.76
C LYS A 6 38.06 -55.33 1.99
N LEU A 7 39.12 -55.21 2.79
CA LEU A 7 39.11 -54.35 3.97
C LEU A 7 38.95 -52.87 3.60
N ILE A 8 39.67 -52.40 2.58
CA ILE A 8 39.57 -51.01 2.09
C ILE A 8 38.16 -50.69 1.59
N ILE A 9 37.54 -51.59 0.81
CA ILE A 9 36.16 -51.42 0.29
C ILE A 9 35.13 -51.35 1.42
N TYR A 10 35.26 -52.17 2.47
CA TYR A 10 34.35 -52.11 3.62
C TYR A 10 34.52 -50.83 4.45
N THR A 11 35.76 -50.32 4.62
CA THR A 11 36.00 -49.03 5.29
C THR A 11 35.48 -47.83 4.49
N SER A 12 35.59 -47.82 3.16
CA SER A 12 35.03 -46.72 2.35
C SER A 12 33.51 -46.76 2.28
N LEU A 13 32.88 -47.95 2.35
CA LEU A 13 31.42 -48.09 2.45
C LEU A 13 30.89 -47.60 3.82
N LEU A 14 31.64 -47.81 4.90
CA LEU A 14 31.29 -47.35 6.25
C LEU A 14 31.42 -45.83 6.42
N ILE A 15 32.42 -45.21 5.78
CA ILE A 15 32.58 -43.75 5.77
C ILE A 15 31.45 -43.10 4.96
N PHE A 16 31.04 -43.70 3.83
CA PHE A 16 29.92 -43.19 3.02
C PHE A 16 28.55 -43.33 3.71
N ALA A 17 28.36 -44.36 4.53
CA ALA A 17 27.14 -44.54 5.32
C ALA A 17 27.06 -43.56 6.52
N SER A 18 28.19 -43.13 7.07
CA SER A 18 28.23 -42.18 8.19
C SER A 18 27.87 -40.74 7.79
N SER A 19 28.06 -40.37 6.51
CA SER A 19 27.67 -39.06 5.97
C SER A 19 26.15 -38.87 5.81
N PHE A 20 25.34 -39.91 5.94
CA PHE A 20 23.87 -39.80 5.92
C PHE A 20 23.23 -39.63 7.32
N LEU A 21 24.02 -39.73 8.40
CA LEU A 21 23.52 -39.60 9.77
C LEU A 21 23.62 -38.19 10.36
N PHE A 22 24.20 -37.24 9.62
CA PHE A 22 24.31 -35.84 10.02
C PHE A 22 23.55 -34.92 9.07
N ALA A 23 22.21 -34.95 9.12
CA ALA A 23 21.33 -33.83 8.73
C ALA A 23 19.83 -34.15 8.96
N GLN A 24 19.45 -34.63 10.14
CA GLN A 24 18.08 -34.43 10.61
C GLN A 24 18.08 -33.34 11.68
N THR A 25 18.56 -32.15 11.33
CA THR A 25 18.09 -30.94 12.00
C THR A 25 16.60 -30.86 11.71
N SER A 26 15.77 -31.20 12.70
CA SER A 26 14.33 -30.95 12.68
C SER A 26 14.10 -29.55 12.13
N ALA A 27 13.53 -29.47 10.92
CA ALA A 27 13.27 -28.20 10.25
C ALA A 27 12.52 -27.29 11.23
N LYS A 28 13.12 -26.16 11.59
CA LYS A 28 12.50 -25.18 12.49
C LYS A 28 11.44 -24.46 11.67
N LYS A 29 10.17 -24.70 12.00
CA LYS A 29 9.04 -23.99 11.41
C LYS A 29 8.72 -22.76 12.23
N TYR A 30 8.26 -21.70 11.58
CA TYR A 30 7.90 -20.44 12.22
C TYR A 30 6.50 -20.01 11.79
N GLN A 31 5.77 -19.35 12.68
CA GLN A 31 4.49 -18.72 12.38
C GLN A 31 4.36 -17.42 13.15
N ILE A 32 3.92 -16.36 12.49
CA ILE A 32 3.68 -15.07 13.15
C ILE A 32 2.32 -15.14 13.87
N THR A 33 2.34 -15.16 15.20
CA THR A 33 1.11 -15.28 16.01
C THR A 33 0.62 -13.94 16.55
N SER A 34 1.50 -12.95 16.65
CA SER A 34 1.13 -11.61 17.15
C SER A 34 1.99 -10.54 16.50
N VAL A 35 1.39 -9.37 16.31
CA VAL A 35 2.09 -8.16 15.86
C VAL A 35 1.66 -7.03 16.77
N LYS A 36 2.64 -6.29 17.29
CA LYS A 36 2.42 -5.10 18.10
C LYS A 36 3.00 -3.90 17.38
N TYR A 37 2.36 -2.76 17.56
CA TYR A 37 2.74 -1.51 16.91
C TYR A 37 3.15 -0.47 17.94
N ASN A 38 4.24 0.23 17.64
CA ASN A 38 4.70 1.39 18.37
C ASN A 38 4.87 2.55 17.38
N ILE A 39 3.83 3.36 17.23
CA ILE A 39 3.74 4.40 16.20
C ILE A 39 3.99 5.76 16.85
N GLN A 40 5.06 6.43 16.43
CA GLN A 40 5.31 7.83 16.76
C GLN A 40 4.75 8.73 15.66
N GLY A 41 3.50 9.16 15.84
CA GLY A 41 2.80 9.97 14.85
C GLY A 41 1.28 9.92 15.02
N ILE A 42 0.55 10.20 13.94
CA ILE A 42 -0.92 10.18 13.91
C ILE A 42 -1.49 8.96 13.18
N THR A 43 -0.65 8.16 12.53
CA THR A 43 -1.03 6.95 11.79
C THR A 43 -1.78 6.00 12.70
N ARG A 44 -2.92 5.55 12.22
CA ARG A 44 -3.76 4.59 12.95
C ARG A 44 -3.17 3.20 12.82
N GLU A 45 -3.07 2.48 13.93
CA GLU A 45 -2.56 1.10 13.97
C GLU A 45 -3.27 0.18 12.98
N SER A 46 -4.59 0.25 12.91
CA SER A 46 -5.40 -0.57 11.99
C SER A 46 -5.04 -0.37 10.53
N VAL A 47 -4.69 0.87 10.14
CA VAL A 47 -4.31 1.21 8.77
C VAL A 47 -2.90 0.72 8.47
N LEU A 48 -1.99 0.80 9.44
CA LEU A 48 -0.63 0.28 9.27
C LEU A 48 -0.64 -1.25 9.16
N ASP A 49 -1.39 -1.95 10.01
CA ASP A 49 -1.54 -3.40 9.92
C ASP A 49 -2.10 -3.84 8.57
N GLU A 50 -3.15 -3.17 8.10
CA GLU A 50 -3.74 -3.40 6.78
C GLU A 50 -2.73 -3.15 5.64
N GLY A 51 -2.03 -2.01 5.68
CA GLY A 51 -1.06 -1.64 4.65
C GLY A 51 0.15 -2.58 4.57
N LEU A 52 0.51 -3.25 5.67
CA LEU A 52 1.58 -4.25 5.70
C LEU A 52 1.11 -5.64 5.28
N ASN A 53 -0.18 -5.93 5.39
CA ASN A 53 -0.81 -7.21 5.01
C ASN A 53 -0.02 -8.42 5.55
N ILE A 54 0.23 -8.42 6.86
CA ILE A 54 1.03 -9.47 7.52
C ILE A 54 0.19 -10.75 7.63
N ASP A 55 0.65 -11.79 6.94
CA ASP A 55 0.03 -13.10 6.96
C ASP A 55 0.40 -13.86 8.25
N ARG A 56 -0.58 -13.94 9.16
CA ARG A 56 -0.46 -14.64 10.45
C ARG A 56 -0.77 -16.15 10.34
N GLU A 57 -1.29 -16.60 9.20
CA GLU A 57 -1.62 -18.00 8.95
C GLU A 57 -0.47 -18.73 8.22
N LYS A 58 0.42 -17.99 7.55
CA LYS A 58 1.59 -18.55 6.89
C LYS A 58 2.52 -19.28 7.86
N ILE A 59 2.83 -20.53 7.50
CA ILE A 59 3.85 -21.34 8.16
C ILE A 59 5.11 -21.33 7.29
N PHE A 60 6.19 -20.77 7.83
CA PHE A 60 7.50 -20.79 7.20
C PHE A 60 8.19 -22.11 7.54
N ASN A 61 8.73 -22.80 6.54
CA ASN A 61 9.26 -24.15 6.71
C ASN A 61 10.66 -24.19 7.30
N ASN A 62 11.39 -23.07 7.20
CA ASN A 62 12.75 -22.93 7.66
C ASN A 62 13.05 -21.45 7.99
N GLN A 63 14.24 -21.20 8.55
CA GLN A 63 14.69 -19.86 8.94
C GLN A 63 14.89 -18.94 7.73
N GLU A 64 15.42 -19.47 6.62
CA GLU A 64 15.72 -18.71 5.41
C GLU A 64 14.44 -18.12 4.79
N GLU A 65 13.39 -18.94 4.63
CA GLU A 65 12.08 -18.50 4.16
C GLU A 65 11.47 -17.41 5.07
N PHE A 66 11.69 -17.52 6.38
CA PHE A 66 11.24 -16.52 7.34
C PHE A 66 12.05 -15.22 7.26
N ASP A 67 13.36 -15.32 7.10
CA ASP A 67 14.26 -14.15 6.96
C ASP A 67 14.03 -13.41 5.65
N GLU A 68 13.72 -14.12 4.56
CA GLU A 68 13.29 -13.52 3.29
C GLU A 68 12.00 -12.71 3.48
N TYR A 69 11.01 -13.27 4.19
CA TYR A 69 9.77 -12.57 4.50
C TYR A 69 10.00 -11.33 5.37
N LEU A 70 10.84 -11.41 6.40
CA LEU A 70 11.20 -10.26 7.23
C LEU A 70 11.96 -9.19 6.44
N SER A 71 12.81 -9.60 5.50
CA SER A 71 13.54 -8.68 4.62
C SER A 71 12.60 -7.94 3.67
N TRP A 72 11.62 -8.66 3.09
CA TRP A 72 10.54 -8.04 2.32
C TRP A 72 9.74 -7.05 3.18
N LEU A 73 9.34 -7.44 4.39
CA LEU A 73 8.54 -6.61 5.30
C LEU A 73 9.29 -5.31 5.67
N ARG A 74 10.57 -5.42 6.02
CA ARG A 74 11.44 -4.27 6.30
C ARG A 74 11.58 -3.36 5.07
N GLY A 75 11.81 -3.95 3.90
CA GLY A 75 11.87 -3.20 2.65
C GLY A 75 10.57 -2.46 2.33
N ASN A 76 9.41 -3.05 2.60
CA ASN A 76 8.12 -2.40 2.41
C ASN A 76 7.94 -1.20 3.37
N LEU A 77 8.33 -1.36 4.63
CA LEU A 77 8.32 -0.29 5.64
C LEU A 77 9.27 0.86 5.28
N ASP A 78 10.52 0.56 4.93
CA ASP A 78 11.55 1.56 4.65
C ASP A 78 11.28 2.35 3.36
N ASN A 79 10.66 1.70 2.37
CA ASN A 79 10.27 2.37 1.13
C ASN A 79 8.98 3.21 1.27
N ASN A 80 8.31 3.12 2.43
CA ASN A 80 7.09 3.90 2.66
C ASN A 80 7.43 5.36 2.95
N ARG A 81 6.98 6.26 2.08
CA ARG A 81 7.23 7.70 2.18
C ARG A 81 6.67 8.37 3.45
N ILE A 82 5.79 7.69 4.18
CA ILE A 82 5.15 8.22 5.40
C ILE A 82 6.08 8.14 6.60
N PHE A 83 6.99 7.17 6.60
CA PHE A 83 7.88 6.90 7.73
C PHE A 83 9.29 7.36 7.42
N LYS A 84 9.94 7.95 8.43
CA LYS A 84 11.35 8.33 8.38
C LYS A 84 12.23 7.22 8.96
N ASP A 85 11.81 6.68 10.09
CA ASP A 85 12.54 5.67 10.84
C ASP A 85 11.60 4.48 11.07
N THR A 86 12.06 3.27 10.74
CA THR A 86 11.29 2.03 10.95
C THR A 86 12.15 0.96 11.63
N SER A 87 11.50 0.05 12.35
CA SER A 87 12.16 -1.10 12.96
C SER A 87 11.20 -2.27 13.08
N VAL A 88 11.70 -3.47 12.77
CA VAL A 88 10.99 -4.74 12.97
C VAL A 88 11.83 -5.61 13.91
N GLN A 89 11.36 -5.72 15.15
CA GLN A 89 11.93 -6.60 16.16
C GLN A 89 11.16 -7.91 16.19
N VAL A 90 11.88 -9.01 16.40
CA VAL A 90 11.35 -10.37 16.32
C VAL A 90 11.57 -11.08 17.65
N PHE A 91 10.51 -11.61 18.23
CA PHE A 91 10.55 -12.36 19.47
C PHE A 91 10.08 -13.80 19.22
N TYR A 92 10.97 -14.76 19.47
CA TYR A 92 10.67 -16.18 19.33
C TYR A 92 10.09 -16.72 20.63
N GLY A 93 8.90 -17.32 20.54
CA GLY A 93 8.30 -18.05 21.66
C GLY A 93 8.84 -19.47 21.79
N THR A 94 8.24 -20.24 22.71
CA THR A 94 8.59 -21.65 22.92
C THR A 94 8.05 -22.51 21.78
N ARG A 95 8.91 -23.32 21.17
CA ARG A 95 8.52 -24.27 20.11
C ARG A 95 7.49 -25.25 20.64
N ASP A 96 6.38 -25.36 19.93
CA ASP A 96 5.35 -26.36 20.21
C ASP A 96 5.89 -27.76 19.90
N ALA A 97 5.87 -28.64 20.90
CA ALA A 97 6.37 -30.01 20.78
C ALA A 97 5.49 -30.90 19.89
N SER A 98 4.20 -30.56 19.72
CA SER A 98 3.23 -31.34 18.94
C SER A 98 3.27 -31.00 17.46
N THR A 99 3.32 -29.72 17.11
CA THR A 99 3.34 -29.24 15.72
C THR A 99 4.75 -28.98 15.20
N GLY A 100 5.72 -28.79 16.12
CA GLY A 100 7.07 -28.39 15.78
C GLY A 100 7.17 -26.94 15.31
N ILE A 101 6.15 -26.11 15.52
CA ILE A 101 6.11 -24.70 15.09
C ILE A 101 6.61 -23.80 16.23
N THR A 102 7.44 -22.83 15.88
CA THR A 102 7.88 -21.77 16.80
C THR A 102 7.00 -20.54 16.58
N PRO A 103 6.18 -20.14 17.57
CA PRO A 103 5.39 -18.93 17.46
C PRO A 103 6.30 -17.70 17.51
N VAL A 104 5.97 -16.68 16.71
CA VAL A 104 6.75 -15.45 16.58
C VAL A 104 5.86 -14.24 16.86
N GLU A 105 6.34 -13.34 17.71
CA GLU A 105 5.77 -12.00 17.91
C GLU A 105 6.65 -10.96 17.20
N LEU A 106 6.02 -10.06 16.45
CA LEU A 106 6.70 -8.93 15.82
C LEU A 106 6.36 -7.64 16.58
N LEU A 107 7.36 -6.81 16.84
CA LEU A 107 7.17 -5.42 17.27
C LEU A 107 7.61 -4.49 16.14
N ILE A 108 6.63 -3.81 15.56
CA ILE A 108 6.82 -2.86 14.47
C ILE A 108 6.82 -1.46 15.07
N SER A 109 7.97 -0.79 15.01
CA SER A 109 8.12 0.59 15.47
C SER A 109 8.29 1.51 14.28
N THR A 110 7.51 2.58 14.21
CA THR A 110 7.60 3.57 13.13
C THR A 110 7.62 4.99 13.69
N THR A 111 8.37 5.87 13.03
CA THR A 111 8.35 7.31 13.27
C THR A 111 7.99 8.02 11.98
N GLU A 112 6.95 8.85 12.02
CA GLU A 112 6.49 9.56 10.83
C GLU A 112 7.47 10.64 10.37
N THR A 113 7.51 10.86 9.05
CA THR A 113 8.21 12.01 8.45
C THR A 113 7.31 13.23 8.39
N HIS A 114 7.84 14.34 7.86
CA HIS A 114 7.05 15.50 7.49
C HIS A 114 6.25 15.19 6.22
N ASN A 115 5.04 14.70 6.39
CA ASN A 115 4.17 14.20 5.32
C ASN A 115 3.52 15.30 4.45
N LYS A 116 3.81 16.58 4.73
CA LYS A 116 3.16 17.74 4.11
C LYS A 116 4.12 18.48 3.18
N ILE A 117 3.74 18.63 1.92
CA ILE A 117 4.53 19.32 0.90
C ILE A 117 3.70 20.45 0.29
N VAL A 118 4.31 21.63 0.20
CA VAL A 118 3.75 22.80 -0.48
C VAL A 118 4.65 23.17 -1.64
N VAL A 119 4.11 23.19 -2.86
CA VAL A 119 4.91 23.47 -4.06
C VAL A 119 4.20 24.49 -4.96
N PRO A 120 4.85 25.63 -5.26
CA PRO A 120 4.39 26.54 -6.30
C PRO A 120 4.80 26.04 -7.69
N TYR A 121 3.90 26.19 -8.66
CA TYR A 121 4.06 25.82 -10.07
C TYR A 121 3.61 27.00 -10.95
N PRO A 122 4.51 27.95 -11.26
CA PRO A 122 4.23 28.99 -12.24
C PRO A 122 4.33 28.42 -13.65
N ARG A 123 3.43 28.86 -14.53
CA ARG A 123 3.44 28.52 -15.96
C ARG A 123 3.13 29.78 -16.78
N ILE A 124 4.03 30.14 -17.67
CA ILE A 124 3.85 31.27 -18.60
C ILE A 124 3.85 30.70 -20.02
N ASN A 125 2.87 31.09 -20.81
CA ASN A 125 2.79 30.76 -22.23
C ASN A 125 2.37 32.02 -23.00
N SER A 126 3.20 32.44 -23.96
CA SER A 126 2.96 33.63 -24.78
C SER A 126 1.63 33.59 -25.55
N ASN A 127 1.13 32.40 -25.85
CA ASN A 127 -0.06 32.19 -26.68
C ASN A 127 -1.35 32.02 -25.87
N THR A 128 -1.27 31.65 -24.59
CA THR A 128 -2.47 31.34 -23.77
C THR A 128 -2.56 32.16 -22.49
N GLY A 129 -1.46 32.72 -21.97
CA GLY A 129 -1.43 33.59 -20.80
C GLY A 129 -0.54 33.08 -19.67
N THR A 130 -0.86 33.47 -18.43
CA THR A 130 -0.09 33.12 -17.22
C THR A 130 -0.94 32.34 -16.24
N GLN A 131 -0.39 31.27 -15.68
CA GLN A 131 -1.00 30.47 -14.63
C GLN A 131 -0.05 30.38 -13.44
N ILE A 132 -0.60 30.53 -12.23
CA ILE A 132 0.07 30.24 -10.98
C ILE A 132 -0.74 29.15 -10.30
N LYS A 133 -0.13 27.99 -10.05
CA LYS A 133 -0.74 26.89 -9.31
C LYS A 133 0.05 26.66 -8.03
N VAL A 134 -0.62 26.53 -6.89
CA VAL A 134 -0.01 26.11 -5.63
C VAL A 134 -0.60 24.76 -5.27
N LYS A 135 0.26 23.75 -5.12
CA LYS A 135 -0.11 22.40 -4.74
C LYS A 135 0.27 22.15 -3.29
N LEU A 136 -0.69 21.67 -2.52
CA LEU A 136 -0.54 21.19 -1.16
C LEU A 136 -0.82 19.69 -1.17
N ARG A 137 0.06 18.92 -0.57
CA ARG A 137 -0.04 17.46 -0.48
C ARG A 137 0.21 17.05 0.95
N ASP A 138 -0.64 16.21 1.51
CA ASP A 138 -0.42 15.52 2.79
C ASP A 138 -0.52 14.02 2.56
N TYR A 139 0.58 13.28 2.69
CA TYR A 139 0.65 11.83 2.41
C TYR A 139 0.10 10.95 3.54
N ASN A 140 -0.24 11.52 4.70
CA ASN A 140 -0.81 10.78 5.81
C ASN A 140 -2.05 11.50 6.36
N PHE A 141 -2.99 11.82 5.47
CA PHE A 141 -4.15 12.62 5.82
C PHE A 141 -4.95 11.95 6.95
N MET A 142 -5.11 12.63 8.08
CA MET A 142 -5.80 12.11 9.26
C MET A 142 -5.29 10.75 9.76
N GLY A 143 -4.01 10.43 9.54
CA GLY A 143 -3.44 9.14 9.97
C GLY A 143 -3.95 7.93 9.17
N SER A 144 -4.45 8.17 7.96
CA SER A 144 -5.03 7.16 7.08
C SER A 144 -4.04 6.50 6.12
N MET A 145 -2.77 6.94 6.12
CA MET A 145 -1.78 6.58 5.11
C MET A 145 -2.25 6.86 3.66
N GLN A 146 -3.26 7.72 3.49
CA GLN A 146 -3.76 8.17 2.20
C GLN A 146 -3.42 9.63 1.96
N MET A 147 -3.30 9.96 0.67
CA MET A 147 -2.96 11.30 0.22
C MET A 147 -4.18 12.23 0.25
N PHE A 148 -4.00 13.42 0.79
CA PHE A 148 -4.87 14.58 0.58
C PHE A 148 -4.20 15.56 -0.37
N ASP A 149 -4.94 15.94 -1.39
CA ASP A 149 -4.56 16.86 -2.44
C ASP A 149 -5.36 18.15 -2.32
N LEU A 150 -4.67 19.28 -2.41
CA LEU A 150 -5.30 20.59 -2.53
C LEU A 150 -4.50 21.46 -3.52
N ASP A 151 -5.17 21.93 -4.55
CA ASP A 151 -4.61 22.73 -5.63
C ASP A 151 -5.37 24.06 -5.70
N PHE A 152 -4.65 25.16 -5.49
CA PHE A 152 -5.14 26.49 -5.81
C PHE A 152 -4.58 26.93 -7.14
N THR A 153 -5.42 27.39 -8.06
CA THR A 153 -5.00 27.84 -9.39
C THR A 153 -5.54 29.23 -9.66
N TYR A 154 -4.68 30.12 -10.14
CA TYR A 154 -5.06 31.37 -10.76
C TYR A 154 -4.55 31.36 -12.20
N THR A 155 -5.43 31.62 -13.16
CA THR A 155 -5.07 31.72 -14.57
C THR A 155 -5.56 33.04 -15.16
N TYR A 156 -4.66 33.71 -15.84
CA TYR A 156 -4.93 34.91 -16.62
C TYR A 156 -4.73 34.60 -18.10
N TYR A 157 -5.83 34.55 -18.85
CA TYR A 157 -5.83 34.28 -20.28
C TYR A 157 -5.73 35.58 -21.08
N THR A 158 -4.64 35.72 -21.83
CA THR A 158 -4.34 36.91 -22.64
C THR A 158 -4.88 36.82 -24.06
N ALA A 159 -5.17 35.61 -24.55
CA ALA A 159 -5.67 35.36 -25.90
C ALA A 159 -7.14 35.76 -26.09
N ASP A 160 -7.93 35.80 -25.02
CA ASP A 160 -9.35 36.15 -25.08
C ASP A 160 -9.58 37.66 -25.05
N LYS A 161 -10.60 38.14 -25.77
CA LYS A 161 -11.10 39.52 -25.70
C LYS A 161 -12.56 39.53 -25.23
N PRO A 162 -12.89 40.13 -24.07
CA PRO A 162 -11.98 40.68 -23.07
C PRO A 162 -11.15 39.58 -22.40
N LYS A 163 -9.99 39.97 -21.87
CA LYS A 163 -9.09 39.08 -21.13
C LYS A 163 -9.84 38.43 -19.97
N ARG A 164 -9.51 37.17 -19.67
CA ARG A 164 -10.22 36.38 -18.66
C ARG A 164 -9.33 36.02 -17.49
N HIS A 165 -9.87 36.15 -16.29
CA HIS A 165 -9.26 35.70 -15.05
C HIS A 165 -10.07 34.51 -14.53
N ILE A 166 -9.40 33.42 -14.19
CA ILE A 166 -10.04 32.21 -13.66
C ILE A 166 -9.34 31.85 -12.35
N ILE A 167 -10.13 31.68 -11.30
CA ILE A 167 -9.69 31.05 -10.06
C ILE A 167 -10.19 29.62 -10.03
N GLY A 168 -9.38 28.70 -9.54
CA GLY A 168 -9.68 27.28 -9.43
C GLY A 168 -9.23 26.73 -8.08
N LEU A 169 -10.03 25.83 -7.55
CA LEU A 169 -9.79 25.06 -6.35
C LEU A 169 -10.06 23.60 -6.69
N TYR A 170 -9.05 22.75 -6.53
CA TYR A 170 -9.25 21.30 -6.58
C TYR A 170 -8.85 20.69 -5.26
N THR A 171 -9.63 19.76 -4.75
CA THR A 171 -9.21 18.87 -3.67
C THR A 171 -9.59 17.43 -3.96
N GLY A 172 -8.72 16.51 -3.56
CA GLY A 172 -8.95 15.07 -3.65
C GLY A 172 -8.48 14.39 -2.37
N PHE A 173 -9.24 13.42 -1.89
CA PHE A 173 -8.89 12.68 -0.67
C PHE A 173 -9.58 11.31 -0.64
N MET A 174 -8.97 10.38 0.10
CA MET A 174 -9.53 9.07 0.39
C MET A 174 -9.68 8.90 1.89
N ILE A 175 -10.82 8.37 2.32
CA ILE A 175 -11.05 7.99 3.72
C ILE A 175 -11.20 6.47 3.77
N PRO A 176 -10.20 5.74 4.28
CA PRO A 176 -10.33 4.32 4.57
C PRO A 176 -10.97 4.14 5.95
N PHE A 177 -11.96 3.26 6.02
CA PHE A 177 -12.59 2.81 7.25
C PHE A 177 -12.96 1.33 7.17
N ARG A 178 -13.04 0.69 8.33
CA ARG A 178 -13.33 -0.74 8.45
C ARG A 178 -14.76 -0.93 8.93
N VAL A 179 -15.47 -1.86 8.29
CA VAL A 179 -16.78 -2.36 8.71
C VAL A 179 -16.64 -3.87 8.84
N ASP A 180 -16.73 -4.37 10.07
CA ASP A 180 -16.41 -5.75 10.43
C ASP A 180 -15.03 -6.17 9.91
N ASP A 181 -14.96 -7.14 9.00
CA ASP A 181 -13.70 -7.63 8.41
C ASP A 181 -13.40 -7.03 7.04
N TYR A 182 -14.16 -6.03 6.61
CA TYR A 182 -14.03 -5.43 5.29
C TYR A 182 -13.51 -3.99 5.36
N ASN A 183 -12.57 -3.70 4.49
CA ASN A 183 -12.04 -2.36 4.31
C ASN A 183 -12.81 -1.66 3.19
N ILE A 184 -13.32 -0.48 3.52
CA ILE A 184 -14.07 0.38 2.62
C ILE A 184 -13.23 1.62 2.34
N TYR A 185 -13.05 1.91 1.05
CA TYR A 185 -12.31 3.08 0.58
C TYR A 185 -13.30 4.09 0.01
N TRP A 186 -13.39 5.26 0.64
CA TRP A 186 -14.23 6.35 0.15
C TRP A 186 -13.38 7.44 -0.50
N ASN A 187 -13.31 7.40 -1.82
CA ASN A 187 -12.58 8.32 -2.68
C ASN A 187 -13.45 9.51 -3.05
N ASN A 188 -12.93 10.72 -2.83
CA ASN A 188 -13.65 11.96 -3.06
C ASN A 188 -12.78 12.94 -3.84
N SER A 189 -13.40 13.72 -4.72
CA SER A 189 -12.79 14.92 -5.25
C SER A 189 -13.80 16.02 -5.54
N ILE A 190 -13.32 17.25 -5.45
CA ILE A 190 -14.08 18.48 -5.65
C ILE A 190 -13.20 19.38 -6.53
N ASP A 191 -13.69 19.76 -7.70
CA ASP A 191 -13.09 20.74 -8.59
C ASP A 191 -14.06 21.90 -8.78
N VAL A 192 -13.65 23.10 -8.38
CA VAL A 192 -14.43 24.31 -8.55
C VAL A 192 -13.57 25.33 -9.27
N SER A 193 -14.07 25.90 -10.36
CA SER A 193 -13.42 27.04 -10.99
C SER A 193 -14.41 28.11 -11.42
N LYS A 194 -13.99 29.37 -11.37
CA LYS A 194 -14.85 30.50 -11.70
C LYS A 194 -14.10 31.53 -12.51
N THR A 195 -14.70 31.93 -13.63
CA THR A 195 -14.26 33.11 -14.37
C THR A 195 -14.70 34.36 -13.60
N LEU A 196 -13.75 35.24 -13.27
CA LEU A 196 -14.00 36.51 -12.56
C LEU A 196 -14.57 37.56 -13.52
N LYS A 197 -15.77 37.29 -14.02
CA LYS A 197 -16.55 38.19 -14.86
C LYS A 197 -18.01 38.06 -14.48
N GLU A 198 -18.71 39.20 -14.46
CA GLU A 198 -20.12 39.24 -14.14
C GLU A 198 -20.94 38.34 -15.09
N GLY A 199 -21.94 37.64 -14.54
CA GLY A 199 -22.78 36.71 -15.27
C GLY A 199 -22.19 35.32 -15.50
N TYR A 200 -20.90 35.07 -15.21
CA TYR A 200 -20.31 33.74 -15.34
C TYR A 200 -20.61 32.86 -14.11
N LYS A 201 -21.29 31.74 -14.35
CA LYS A 201 -21.52 30.70 -13.34
C LYS A 201 -20.23 29.90 -13.07
N PRO A 202 -19.97 29.47 -11.83
CA PRO A 202 -18.82 28.63 -11.53
C PRO A 202 -18.97 27.26 -12.22
N TYR A 203 -17.87 26.70 -12.68
CA TYR A 203 -17.74 25.27 -12.92
C TYR A 203 -17.64 24.56 -11.57
N VAL A 204 -18.37 23.46 -11.42
CA VAL A 204 -18.31 22.59 -10.23
C VAL A 204 -18.33 21.15 -10.71
N ALA A 205 -17.32 20.36 -10.37
CA ALA A 205 -17.33 18.92 -10.52
C ALA A 205 -17.10 18.26 -9.17
N LEU A 206 -17.98 17.33 -8.81
CA LEU A 206 -17.93 16.52 -7.61
C LEU A 206 -17.84 15.06 -8.04
N PHE A 207 -16.95 14.32 -7.39
CA PHE A 207 -16.83 12.88 -7.54
C PHE A 207 -16.77 12.24 -6.15
N SER A 208 -17.54 11.19 -5.96
CA SER A 208 -17.51 10.36 -4.76
C SER A 208 -17.63 8.90 -5.16
N ASN A 209 -16.73 8.04 -4.71
CA ASN A 209 -16.75 6.62 -4.94
C ASN A 209 -16.49 5.88 -3.63
N ALA A 210 -17.38 4.96 -3.28
CA ALA A 210 -17.17 4.01 -2.20
C ALA A 210 -16.92 2.63 -2.80
N SER A 211 -15.83 1.99 -2.39
CA SER A 211 -15.48 0.65 -2.83
C SER A 211 -15.13 -0.26 -1.67
N VAL A 212 -15.40 -1.55 -1.83
CA VAL A 212 -15.06 -2.61 -0.87
C VAL A 212 -14.48 -3.80 -1.62
N ASN A 213 -13.39 -4.35 -1.08
CA ASN A 213 -12.84 -5.63 -1.52
C ASN A 213 -13.32 -6.73 -0.58
N VAL A 214 -13.95 -7.76 -1.13
CA VAL A 214 -14.42 -8.93 -0.42
C VAL A 214 -13.54 -10.11 -0.84
N PRO A 215 -12.63 -10.58 0.03
CA PRO A 215 -11.88 -11.80 -0.25
C PRO A 215 -12.84 -12.99 -0.29
N ILE A 216 -12.68 -13.85 -1.29
CA ILE A 216 -13.42 -15.11 -1.44
C ILE A 216 -12.58 -16.27 -0.92
N ASP A 217 -11.30 -16.27 -1.29
CA ASP A 217 -10.28 -17.19 -0.81
C ASP A 217 -8.90 -16.50 -0.89
N ASN A 218 -7.84 -17.21 -0.53
CA ASN A 218 -6.46 -16.67 -0.49
C ASN A 218 -5.92 -16.24 -1.86
N LYS A 219 -6.65 -16.49 -2.96
CA LYS A 219 -6.23 -16.18 -4.33
C LYS A 219 -7.26 -15.37 -5.11
N SER A 220 -8.43 -15.08 -4.54
CA SER A 220 -9.50 -14.42 -5.26
C SER A 220 -10.32 -13.48 -4.41
N SER A 221 -10.79 -12.42 -5.03
CA SER A 221 -11.60 -11.38 -4.40
C SER A 221 -12.60 -10.78 -5.38
N MET A 222 -13.70 -10.28 -4.83
CA MET A 222 -14.65 -9.44 -5.55
C MET A 222 -14.51 -7.99 -5.08
N ASN A 223 -14.46 -7.06 -6.01
CA ASN A 223 -14.56 -5.63 -5.71
C ASN A 223 -15.95 -5.14 -6.09
N PHE A 224 -16.60 -4.47 -5.15
CA PHE A 224 -17.85 -3.77 -5.38
C PHE A 224 -17.57 -2.28 -5.26
N SER A 225 -18.12 -1.47 -6.14
CA SER A 225 -18.07 -0.02 -5.96
C SER A 225 -19.32 0.68 -6.47
N ILE A 226 -19.62 1.80 -5.83
CA ILE A 226 -20.63 2.76 -6.24
C ILE A 226 -19.95 4.10 -6.42
N ASP A 227 -20.17 4.75 -7.55
CA ASP A 227 -19.68 6.08 -7.83
C ASP A 227 -20.82 7.04 -8.14
N GLY A 228 -20.64 8.29 -7.74
CA GLY A 228 -21.52 9.40 -8.04
C GLY A 228 -20.69 10.53 -8.58
N THR A 229 -21.11 11.07 -9.72
CA THR A 229 -20.53 12.28 -10.29
C THR A 229 -21.60 13.34 -10.46
N TYR A 230 -21.24 14.58 -10.17
CA TYR A 230 -22.05 15.74 -10.49
C TYR A 230 -21.15 16.75 -11.18
N THR A 231 -21.56 17.26 -12.34
CA THR A 231 -20.87 18.37 -12.98
C THR A 231 -21.85 19.46 -13.39
N HIS A 232 -21.51 20.68 -13.01
CA HIS A 232 -22.08 21.91 -13.51
C HIS A 232 -21.05 22.58 -14.42
N GLU A 233 -21.27 22.52 -15.73
CA GLU A 233 -20.45 23.29 -16.68
C GLU A 233 -20.94 24.75 -16.75
N THR A 234 -20.00 25.70 -16.73
CA THR A 234 -20.32 27.13 -16.89
C THR A 234 -21.15 27.36 -18.15
N ASN A 235 -22.39 27.85 -17.98
CA ASN A 235 -23.31 28.21 -19.06
C ASN A 235 -23.72 27.04 -19.99
N LYS A 236 -23.67 25.80 -19.49
CA LYS A 236 -24.07 24.60 -20.20
C LYS A 236 -24.98 23.71 -19.33
N THR A 237 -25.22 22.49 -19.79
CA THR A 237 -26.02 21.45 -19.14
C THR A 237 -25.37 20.98 -17.84
N GLN A 238 -26.20 20.63 -16.86
CA GLN A 238 -25.79 19.94 -15.65
C GLN A 238 -26.01 18.45 -15.85
N TYR A 239 -25.07 17.63 -15.38
CA TYR A 239 -25.22 16.19 -15.44
C TYR A 239 -24.84 15.57 -14.10
N ALA A 240 -25.65 14.60 -13.70
CA ALA A 240 -25.42 13.75 -12.55
C ALA A 240 -25.47 12.30 -13.02
N THR A 241 -24.46 11.53 -12.67
CA THR A 241 -24.38 10.11 -13.01
C THR A 241 -24.15 9.32 -11.73
N ILE A 242 -24.83 8.19 -11.60
CA ILE A 242 -24.53 7.19 -10.58
C ILE A 242 -24.12 5.93 -11.32
N GLY A 243 -22.95 5.41 -10.98
CA GLY A 243 -22.40 4.16 -11.49
C GLY A 243 -22.30 3.13 -10.37
N THR A 244 -22.42 1.86 -10.76
CA THR A 244 -22.07 0.72 -9.90
C THR A 244 -21.20 -0.22 -10.70
N SER A 245 -20.15 -0.76 -10.10
CA SER A 245 -19.31 -1.76 -10.73
C SER A 245 -19.04 -2.94 -9.80
N ILE A 246 -18.93 -4.12 -10.41
CA ILE A 246 -18.54 -5.36 -9.74
C ILE A 246 -17.42 -5.96 -10.58
N SER A 247 -16.29 -6.27 -9.97
CA SER A 247 -15.17 -6.93 -10.65
C SER A 247 -14.69 -8.13 -9.84
N TYR A 248 -14.30 -9.19 -10.55
CA TYR A 248 -13.68 -10.37 -9.97
C TYR A 248 -12.20 -10.39 -10.32
N SER A 249 -11.35 -10.58 -9.30
CA SER A 249 -9.91 -10.74 -9.46
C SER A 249 -9.46 -12.08 -8.90
N ARG A 250 -8.60 -12.79 -9.65
CA ARG A 250 -7.94 -14.01 -9.20
C ARG A 250 -6.45 -13.96 -9.56
N VAL A 251 -5.60 -14.25 -8.59
CA VAL A 251 -4.17 -14.43 -8.81
C VAL A 251 -3.96 -15.80 -9.49
N LEU A 252 -3.45 -15.78 -10.73
CA LEU A 252 -3.30 -16.98 -11.55
C LEU A 252 -1.94 -17.68 -11.36
N THR A 253 -0.95 -17.01 -10.78
CA THR A 253 0.40 -17.54 -10.55
C THR A 253 0.94 -17.04 -9.22
N GLU A 254 1.39 -17.97 -8.37
CA GLU A 254 2.39 -17.67 -7.35
C GLU A 254 3.68 -17.40 -8.12
N ASN A 255 4.36 -16.28 -7.86
CA ASN A 255 5.69 -16.06 -8.43
C ASN A 255 6.60 -17.19 -7.92
N LEU A 256 6.86 -18.14 -8.82
CA LEU A 256 7.94 -19.10 -8.73
C LEU A 256 9.25 -18.33 -8.57
N SER A 257 10.01 -18.69 -7.54
CA SER A 257 11.46 -18.56 -7.41
C SER A 257 12.13 -17.62 -8.41
N MET A 258 12.47 -16.40 -8.01
CA MET A 258 13.54 -15.65 -8.67
C MET A 258 14.85 -16.03 -8.01
N GLY A 259 15.41 -17.16 -8.46
CA GLY A 259 16.82 -17.46 -8.24
C GLY A 259 17.67 -16.52 -9.09
N LEU A 260 18.55 -15.78 -8.43
CA LEU A 260 19.88 -15.40 -8.91
C LEU A 260 20.86 -15.52 -7.74
#